data_AF-V5H9V4-F1
#
_entry.id   AF-V5H9V4-F1
#
_cell.length_a   1.000
_cell.length_b   1.000
_cell.length_c   1.000
_cell.angle_alpha   90.00
_cell.angle_beta   90.00
_cell.angle_gamma   90.00
#
_symmetry.space_group_name_H-M   'P 1'
#
loop_
_entity.id
_entity.type
_entity.pdbx_description
1 polymer ?
#
loop_
_entity_poly.entity_id
_entity_poly.type
_entity_poly.pdbx_seq_one_letter_code
_entity_poly.pdbx_strand_id
1 'polypeptide(L)'
;MKIQAFPIVAVLAALVSIMCDTPAGNEPNERAYEQEDRSCEKRDEDAKKALENEETVESCNYFCKPNKDSDNYEEKMYPVGTKCKYGNKVSRCTEEGCPYPTGSEDDSKGEEKPGEGSNDGGEN
;
A
#
# COMPACT_ATOMS: atom_id res chain seq x y z
N MET A 1 19.21 1.27 51.73
CA MET A 1 18.41 2.44 51.29
C MET A 1 18.29 2.34 49.78
N LYS A 2 17.08 2.08 49.24
CA LYS A 2 16.09 3.07 48.76
C LYS A 2 16.60 3.78 47.49
N ILE A 3 15.94 3.86 46.34
CA ILE A 3 14.59 3.48 45.85
C ILE A 3 14.74 3.29 44.33
N GLN A 4 14.05 2.29 43.78
CA GLN A 4 13.84 2.12 42.34
C GLN A 4 13.05 3.32 41.78
N ALA A 5 13.55 3.91 40.70
CA ALA A 5 12.79 4.91 39.94
C ALA A 5 11.79 4.17 39.03
N PHE A 6 10.51 4.31 39.34
CA PHE A 6 9.42 3.82 38.53
C PHE A 6 9.25 4.70 37.28
N PRO A 7 9.01 4.13 36.08
CA PRO A 7 8.63 4.89 34.91
C PRO A 7 7.20 5.43 35.09
N ILE A 8 7.04 6.74 34.87
CA ILE A 8 5.75 7.42 34.90
C ILE A 8 4.94 6.95 33.68
N VAL A 9 3.88 6.20 33.95
CA VAL A 9 2.82 5.86 33.01
C VAL A 9 2.03 7.14 32.73
N ALA A 10 2.17 7.70 31.53
CA ALA A 10 1.28 8.76 31.05
C ALA A 10 -0.01 8.13 30.53
N VAL A 11 -1.10 8.49 31.20
CA VAL A 11 -2.46 7.97 31.06
C VAL A 11 -3.09 8.39 29.73
N LEU A 12 -3.70 7.41 29.06
CA LEU A 12 -4.63 7.56 27.95
C LEU A 12 -5.89 8.33 28.39
N ALA A 13 -6.24 9.39 27.67
CA ALA A 13 -7.60 9.92 27.56
C ALA A 13 -7.89 10.06 26.06
N ALA A 14 -8.56 9.08 25.45
CA ALA A 14 -10.02 8.99 25.31
C ALA A 14 -10.58 9.90 24.20
N LEU A 15 -10.73 9.28 23.02
CA LEU A 15 -11.89 9.31 22.11
C LEU A 15 -12.80 10.55 22.14
N VAL A 16 -12.79 11.32 21.05
CA VAL A 16 -14.03 11.85 20.46
C VAL A 16 -13.99 11.62 18.95
N SER A 17 -14.74 10.62 18.53
CA SER A 17 -15.20 10.45 17.16
C SER A 17 -16.02 11.67 16.75
N ILE A 18 -15.56 12.44 15.77
CA ILE A 18 -16.41 13.38 15.04
C ILE A 18 -16.51 12.86 13.61
N MET A 19 -17.37 11.86 13.44
CA MET A 19 -18.15 11.72 12.21
C MET A 19 -19.36 12.63 12.38
N CYS A 20 -19.39 13.73 11.64
CA CYS A 20 -20.61 14.46 11.25
C CYS A 20 -20.24 15.26 10.00
N ASP A 21 -20.64 14.69 8.87
CA ASP A 21 -21.35 15.35 7.77
C ASP A 21 -20.92 16.76 7.35
N THR A 22 -20.43 16.82 6.11
CA THR A 22 -20.37 17.97 5.20
C THR A 22 -21.10 19.24 5.64
N PRO A 23 -20.47 20.41 5.39
CA PRO A 23 -21.07 21.39 4.51
C PRO A 23 -20.38 21.32 3.15
N ALA A 24 -21.18 21.35 2.08
CA ALA A 24 -20.72 21.73 0.76
C ALA A 24 -20.24 23.20 0.82
N GLY A 25 -19.07 23.42 1.39
CA GLY A 25 -18.40 24.72 1.45
C GLY A 25 -17.68 24.94 0.13
N ASN A 26 -18.19 25.86 -0.68
CA ASN A 26 -17.48 26.44 -1.82
C ASN A 26 -16.46 27.47 -1.33
N GLU A 27 -15.60 27.08 -0.38
CA GLU A 27 -14.47 27.90 0.05
C GLU A 27 -13.23 27.40 -0.70
N PRO A 28 -12.43 28.28 -1.33
CA PRO A 28 -11.16 27.88 -1.91
C PRO A 28 -10.27 27.40 -0.76
N ASN A 29 -10.16 26.08 -0.63
CA ASN A 29 -9.20 25.44 0.24
C ASN A 29 -7.82 25.67 -0.40
N GLU A 30 -7.19 26.79 -0.08
CA GLU A 30 -5.78 27.05 -0.36
C GLU A 30 -4.94 26.14 0.56
N ARG A 31 -5.12 24.81 0.47
CA ARG A 31 -4.05 23.89 0.82
C ARG A 31 -2.94 24.26 -0.13
N ALA A 32 -1.78 24.68 0.39
CA ALA A 32 -0.59 24.75 -0.43
C ALA A 32 -0.40 23.36 -1.04
N TYR A 33 -0.85 23.17 -2.28
CA TYR A 33 -0.68 21.94 -3.01
C TYR A 33 0.78 21.94 -3.39
N GLU A 34 1.64 21.40 -2.52
CA GLU A 34 2.92 20.89 -2.96
C GLU A 34 2.58 19.90 -4.07
N GLN A 35 2.80 20.32 -5.30
CA GLN A 35 2.49 19.52 -6.46
C GLN A 35 3.49 18.37 -6.42
N GLU A 36 3.04 17.20 -5.93
CA GLU A 36 3.87 16.00 -5.86
C GLU A 36 4.51 15.77 -7.23
N ASP A 37 5.83 15.62 -7.25
CA ASP A 37 6.55 15.33 -8.48
C ASP A 37 6.23 13.90 -8.91
N ARG A 38 5.27 13.80 -9.84
CA ARG A 38 4.80 12.53 -10.41
C ARG A 38 5.63 12.11 -11.63
N SER A 39 6.78 12.71 -11.87
CA SER A 39 7.66 12.29 -12.96
C SER A 39 8.10 10.83 -12.80
N CYS A 40 8.30 10.15 -13.93
CA CYS A 40 8.81 8.79 -13.92
C CYS A 40 10.19 8.70 -13.27
N GLU A 41 11.06 9.69 -13.46
CA GLU A 41 12.36 9.73 -12.78
C GLU A 41 12.20 9.63 -11.26
N LYS A 42 11.35 10.47 -10.67
CA LYS A 42 11.09 10.47 -9.23
C LYS A 42 10.44 9.17 -8.77
N ARG A 43 9.43 8.69 -9.50
CA ARG A 43 8.69 7.48 -9.13
C ARG A 43 9.54 6.21 -9.24
N ASP A 44 10.42 6.13 -10.25
CA ASP A 44 11.35 5.02 -10.43
C ASP A 44 12.37 4.95 -9.29
N GLU A 45 12.87 6.10 -8.81
CA GLU A 45 13.74 6.14 -7.63
C GLU A 45 13.02 5.70 -6.35
N ASP A 46 11.81 6.20 -6.13
CA ASP A 46 11.00 5.83 -4.97
C ASP A 46 10.64 4.33 -5.01
N ALA A 47 10.43 3.76 -6.20
CA ALA A 47 10.19 2.33 -6.36
C ALA A 47 11.40 1.47 -5.99
N LYS A 48 12.62 1.93 -6.31
CA LYS A 48 13.86 1.27 -5.86
C LYS A 48 14.04 1.37 -4.35
N LYS A 49 13.83 2.56 -3.79
CA LYS A 49 13.89 2.78 -2.33
C LYS A 49 12.89 1.93 -1.58
N ALA A 50 11.69 1.74 -2.11
CA ALA A 50 10.68 0.88 -1.51
C ALA A 50 11.16 -0.59 -1.38
N LEU A 51 11.88 -1.10 -2.38
CA LEU A 51 12.52 -2.43 -2.29
C LEU A 51 13.63 -2.44 -1.23
N GLU A 52 14.53 -1.44 -1.27
CA GLU A 52 15.69 -1.35 -0.37
C GLU A 52 15.30 -1.19 1.10
N ASN A 53 14.26 -0.40 1.38
CA ASN A 53 13.74 -0.11 2.72
C ASN A 53 12.71 -1.14 3.20
N GLU A 54 12.41 -2.16 2.39
CA GLU A 54 11.32 -3.11 2.59
C GLU A 54 9.95 -2.45 2.90
N GLU A 55 9.65 -1.35 2.24
CA GLU A 55 8.36 -0.65 2.35
C GLU A 55 7.26 -1.50 1.72
N THR A 56 6.06 -1.45 2.32
CA THR A 56 4.90 -2.15 1.80
C THR A 56 4.07 -1.21 0.94
N VAL A 57 4.04 -1.49 -0.36
CA VAL A 57 3.26 -0.72 -1.34
C VAL A 57 1.83 -1.24 -1.42
N GLU A 58 0.89 -0.37 -1.79
CA GLU A 58 -0.52 -0.76 -1.96
C GLU A 58 -0.71 -1.71 -3.16
N SER A 59 0.01 -1.46 -4.25
CA SER A 59 -0.05 -2.22 -5.49
C SER A 59 1.35 -2.36 -6.10
N CYS A 60 1.54 -3.41 -6.89
CA CYS A 60 2.83 -3.66 -7.56
C CYS A 60 3.06 -2.79 -8.79
N ASN A 61 2.06 -2.01 -9.21
CA ASN A 61 2.18 -1.01 -10.25
C ASN A 61 2.15 0.42 -9.68
N TYR A 62 2.73 1.34 -10.42
CA TYR A 62 2.61 2.78 -10.20
C TYR A 62 2.48 3.53 -11.52
N PHE A 63 1.81 4.68 -11.45
CA PHE A 63 1.65 5.58 -12.57
C PHE A 63 2.61 6.76 -12.44
N CYS A 64 3.21 7.17 -13.56
CA CYS A 64 4.13 8.29 -13.61
C CYS A 64 3.99 9.08 -14.91
N LYS A 65 4.40 10.36 -14.90
CA LYS A 65 4.45 11.21 -16.08
C LYS A 65 5.82 11.08 -16.74
N PRO A 66 5.91 10.75 -18.04
CA PRO A 66 7.20 10.65 -18.71
C PRO A 66 7.95 11.99 -18.74
N ASN A 67 7.20 13.11 -18.85
CA ASN A 67 7.72 14.47 -18.79
C ASN A 67 6.78 15.36 -17.97
N LYS A 68 7.29 16.45 -17.39
CA LYS A 68 6.52 17.35 -16.51
C LYS A 68 5.30 17.97 -17.18
N ASP A 69 5.38 18.22 -18.48
CA ASP A 69 4.31 18.85 -19.28
C ASP A 69 3.33 17.83 -19.91
N SER A 70 3.51 16.53 -19.65
CA SER A 70 2.60 15.49 -20.15
C SER A 70 1.36 15.37 -19.28
N ASP A 71 0.19 15.36 -19.88
CA ASP A 71 -1.06 14.98 -19.20
C ASP A 71 -1.27 13.46 -19.15
N ASN A 72 -0.51 12.72 -19.95
CA ASN A 72 -0.55 11.26 -19.96
C ASN A 72 0.30 10.66 -18.84
N TYR A 73 -0.19 9.56 -18.28
CA TYR A 73 0.51 8.71 -17.33
C TYR A 73 0.91 7.40 -18.00
N GLU A 74 2.08 6.92 -17.64
CA GLU A 74 2.58 5.59 -17.96
C GLU A 74 2.47 4.71 -16.72
N GLU A 75 2.03 3.48 -16.91
CA GLU A 75 2.04 2.46 -15.88
C GLU A 75 3.38 1.72 -15.89
N LYS A 76 3.96 1.53 -14.70
CA LYS A 76 5.19 0.78 -14.49
C LYS A 76 5.02 -0.15 -13.29
N MET A 77 5.89 -1.16 -13.20
CA MET A 77 5.92 -2.08 -12.06
C MET A 77 7.03 -1.72 -11.07
N TYR A 78 6.72 -1.87 -9.78
CA TYR A 78 7.73 -1.93 -8.73
C TYR A 78 8.67 -3.12 -8.98
N PRO A 79 9.92 -3.05 -8.51
CA PRO A 79 10.83 -4.19 -8.59
C PRO A 79 10.24 -5.47 -8.00
N VAL A 80 10.53 -6.61 -8.64
CA VAL A 80 10.17 -7.94 -8.11
C VAL A 80 10.75 -8.10 -6.71
N GLY A 81 9.92 -8.60 -5.78
CA GLY A 81 10.29 -8.78 -4.39
C GLY A 81 9.87 -7.64 -3.45
N THR A 82 9.47 -6.47 -3.96
CA THR A 82 8.93 -5.37 -3.13
C THR A 82 7.70 -5.87 -2.37
N LYS A 83 7.57 -5.54 -1.07
CA LYS A 83 6.40 -5.95 -0.27
C LYS A 83 5.16 -5.25 -0.80
N CYS A 84 4.07 -5.98 -0.98
CA CYS A 84 2.81 -5.44 -1.47
C CYS A 84 1.64 -5.88 -0.60
N LYS A 85 0.60 -5.06 -0.53
CA LYS A 85 -0.64 -5.42 0.17
C LYS A 85 -1.50 -6.33 -0.69
N TYR A 86 -1.96 -7.43 -0.10
CA TYR A 86 -2.99 -8.30 -0.63
C TYR A 86 -4.15 -8.34 0.37
N GLY A 87 -5.11 -7.43 0.22
CA GLY A 87 -6.13 -7.19 1.25
C GLY A 87 -5.47 -6.78 2.57
N ASN A 88 -5.69 -7.56 3.64
CA ASN A 88 -5.07 -7.34 4.95
C ASN A 88 -3.73 -8.07 5.13
N LYS A 89 -3.26 -8.81 4.12
CA LYS A 89 -2.01 -9.57 4.16
C LYS A 89 -0.90 -8.85 3.40
N VAL A 90 0.34 -9.23 3.69
CA VAL A 90 1.52 -8.76 2.95
C VAL A 90 2.06 -9.90 2.10
N SER A 91 2.29 -9.61 0.83
CA SER A 91 2.92 -10.50 -0.15
C SER A 91 4.12 -9.79 -0.78
N ARG A 92 4.63 -10.29 -1.91
CA ARG A 92 5.73 -9.69 -2.65
C ARG A 92 5.41 -9.58 -4.13
N CYS A 93 5.77 -8.45 -4.73
CA CYS A 93 5.56 -8.21 -6.14
C CYS A 93 6.26 -9.23 -7.04
N THR A 94 5.53 -9.72 -8.03
CA THR A 94 6.02 -10.49 -9.18
C THR A 94 5.86 -9.65 -10.44
N GLU A 95 6.28 -10.19 -11.59
CA GLU A 95 6.04 -9.54 -12.90
C GLU A 95 4.53 -9.41 -13.21
N GLU A 96 3.69 -10.26 -12.62
CA GLU A 96 2.25 -10.28 -12.85
C GLU A 96 1.45 -9.42 -11.85
N GLY A 97 2.08 -8.98 -10.74
CA GLY A 97 1.43 -8.13 -9.74
C GLY A 97 1.68 -8.57 -8.30
N CYS A 98 0.70 -8.34 -7.42
CA CYS A 98 0.77 -8.78 -6.02
C CYS A 98 0.00 -10.10 -5.87
N PRO A 99 0.67 -11.27 -5.85
CA PRO A 99 -0.01 -12.55 -5.71
C PRO A 99 -0.52 -12.75 -4.28
N TYR A 100 -1.46 -13.68 -4.12
CA TYR A 100 -1.85 -14.17 -2.80
C TYR A 100 -0.61 -14.71 -2.06
N PRO A 101 -0.37 -14.34 -0.79
CA PRO A 101 0.81 -14.77 -0.06
C PRO A 101 0.76 -16.28 0.17
N THR A 102 1.72 -17.01 -0.39
CA THR A 102 1.92 -18.44 -0.15
C THR A 102 3.09 -18.59 0.82
N GLY A 103 2.83 -18.86 2.11
CA GLY A 103 3.90 -19.07 3.11
C GLY A 103 3.90 -18.14 4.32
N SER A 104 2.78 -17.51 4.68
CA SER A 104 2.61 -16.99 6.05
C SER A 104 2.32 -18.13 7.01
N GLU A 105 2.88 -18.11 8.22
CA GLU A 105 2.55 -19.06 9.33
C GLU A 105 1.04 -19.12 9.66
N ASP A 106 0.24 -18.20 9.11
CA ASP A 106 -1.23 -18.17 9.11
C ASP A 106 -1.90 -19.14 8.11
N ASP A 107 -1.15 -19.94 7.34
CA ASP A 107 -1.73 -21.01 6.50
C ASP A 107 -2.38 -22.15 7.32
N SER A 108 -2.33 -22.05 8.66
CA SER A 108 -3.05 -22.95 9.58
C SER A 108 -4.55 -22.65 9.69
N LYS A 109 -5.06 -21.56 9.11
CA LYS A 109 -6.50 -21.25 9.11
C LYS A 109 -6.99 -21.10 7.68
N GLY A 110 -7.43 -22.21 7.11
CA GLY A 110 -7.86 -22.36 5.72
C GLY A 110 -8.76 -21.24 5.21
N GLU A 111 -8.16 -20.28 4.52
CA GLU A 111 -8.84 -19.43 3.57
C GLU A 111 -8.56 -20.00 2.19
N GLU A 112 -9.63 -20.47 1.54
CA GLU A 112 -9.58 -21.06 0.22
C GLU A 112 -8.96 -20.08 -0.78
N LYS A 113 -7.99 -20.58 -1.56
CA LYS A 113 -7.51 -19.89 -2.76
C LYS A 113 -8.73 -19.57 -3.64
N PRO A 114 -8.96 -18.32 -4.05
CA PRO A 114 -9.99 -18.05 -5.04
C PRO A 114 -9.53 -18.58 -6.40
N GLY A 115 -10.12 -19.69 -6.84
CA GLY A 115 -10.22 -20.06 -8.25
C GLY A 115 -9.05 -20.84 -8.84
N GLU A 116 -8.91 -22.12 -8.48
CA GLU A 116 -8.43 -23.13 -9.44
C GLU A 116 -9.66 -23.67 -10.17
N GLY A 117 -10.12 -22.91 -11.17
CA GLY A 117 -11.18 -23.35 -12.07
C GLY A 117 -10.63 -24.45 -12.98
N SER A 118 -10.79 -25.70 -12.54
CA SER A 118 -10.69 -26.86 -13.43
C SER A 118 -11.68 -26.69 -14.58
N ASN A 119 -11.20 -26.78 -15.81
CA ASN A 119 -11.95 -27.35 -16.94
C ASN A 119 -10.92 -27.93 -17.91
N ASP A 120 -10.42 -29.11 -17.54
CA ASP A 120 -9.96 -30.12 -18.50
C ASP A 120 -11.19 -30.80 -19.14
N GLY A 121 -11.03 -31.29 -20.36
CA GLY A 121 -12.08 -31.50 -21.36
C GLY A 121 -13.20 -32.52 -21.09
N GLY A 122 -14.23 -32.46 -21.93
CA GLY A 122 -15.28 -33.48 -22.04
C GLY A 122 -16.38 -33.15 -23.06
N GLU A 123 -16.47 -33.98 -24.09
CA GLU A 123 -17.32 -33.95 -25.30
C GLU A 123 -18.83 -33.67 -25.13
N ASN A 124 -19.41 -32.96 -26.10
CA ASN A 124 -20.39 -33.48 -27.08
C ASN A 124 -20.49 -32.54 -28.29
#